data_AF-X0SWE0-F1
#
_entry.id   AF-X0SWE0-F1
#
_cell.length_a   1.000
_cell.length_b   1.000
_cell.length_c   1.000
_cell.angle_alpha   90.00
_cell.angle_beta   90.00
_cell.angle_gamma   90.00
#
_symmetry.space_group_name_H-M   'P 1'
#
loop_
_entity.id
_entity.type
_entity.pdbx_description
1 polymer ?
#
loop_
_entity_poly.entity_id
_entity_poly.type
_entity_poly.pdbx_seq_one_letter_code
_entity_poly.pdbx_strand_id
1 'polypeptide(L)'
;MAADTFSFDLETTSFNALTGRITGFSVAVDTELVPAACVYKCCDTDTMKFPKAWYFQFVPDLLEHLSYEEAEAGYEQCYPVIATWAAFRELFACEDKRIVMHNGKFDLKFAIRAGLEIKNVLIDTAIAAWLLNENRGTQKLKDLVKLFFKHDMVKFTDLGGLFSPPIALYGADDAAQTLRLWRYLEPMLVKQRMMKVFIECECRVARVLANMELTGALIDLDMISEMKSTVHAELEEVTLEIYKLAGQEFNINSNKELARVLFKDLKWKVFDWARSAKTQQPSTAKKVLEKFEARQPLAVALLRYSELYKIATGYTDPLVIAAKKIDGRIRGKFNQIQDPRGGGGTVTGRLSASSDNDLGGVNLQTIPSRSETGKKIRYMFVAPEGYKLLCIDYSQVELRFLAHLSRDKALVAAYCDWDCFECGEKGSTRLRLFKCPKCGAGAG
;
A
#
# COMPACT_ATOMS: atom_id res chain seq x y z
N MET A 1 27.40 15.60 -13.10
CA MET A 1 27.28 15.91 -11.65
C MET A 1 28.14 14.91 -10.87
N ALA A 2 29.04 15.42 -10.02
CA ALA A 2 29.99 14.63 -9.21
C ALA A 2 29.43 14.16 -7.86
N ALA A 3 28.14 14.39 -7.57
CA ALA A 3 27.53 14.00 -6.30
C ALA A 3 27.21 12.50 -6.26
N ASP A 4 27.66 11.82 -5.21
CA ASP A 4 27.37 10.40 -4.92
C ASP A 4 25.94 10.18 -4.42
N THR A 5 25.28 11.24 -3.95
CA THR A 5 23.91 11.22 -3.44
C THR A 5 23.16 12.46 -3.94
N PHE A 6 21.95 12.25 -4.45
CA PHE A 6 21.04 13.30 -4.90
C PHE A 6 19.59 12.91 -4.56
N SER A 7 18.71 13.88 -4.37
CA SER A 7 17.28 13.63 -4.25
C SER A 7 16.55 13.76 -5.58
N PHE A 8 15.40 13.12 -5.69
CA PHE A 8 14.54 13.13 -6.86
C PHE A 8 13.07 13.05 -6.43
N ASP A 9 12.21 13.80 -7.13
CA ASP A 9 10.78 13.82 -6.90
C ASP A 9 10.02 14.05 -8.22
N LEU A 10 8.85 13.42 -8.39
CA LEU A 10 8.01 13.54 -9.60
C LEU A 10 6.73 14.32 -9.34
N GLU A 11 6.43 15.23 -10.27
CA GLU A 11 5.14 15.91 -10.33
C GLU A 11 4.23 15.22 -11.36
N THR A 12 2.97 14.98 -10.97
CA THR A 12 2.04 14.19 -11.78
C THR A 12 0.63 14.76 -11.81
N THR A 13 -0.11 14.52 -12.90
CA THR A 13 -1.50 15.00 -13.06
C THR A 13 -2.52 14.28 -12.16
N SER A 14 -2.13 13.16 -11.55
CA SER A 14 -3.01 12.32 -10.74
C SER A 14 -2.15 11.42 -9.86
N PHE A 15 -2.64 11.07 -8.68
CA PHE A 15 -1.99 10.04 -7.86
C PHE A 15 -2.01 8.65 -8.52
N ASN A 16 -2.86 8.42 -9.51
CA ASN A 16 -2.96 7.13 -10.19
C ASN A 16 -1.83 6.93 -11.19
N ALA A 17 -0.87 6.05 -10.87
CA ALA A 17 0.27 5.79 -11.74
C ALA A 17 -0.09 5.18 -13.11
N LEU A 18 -1.26 4.55 -13.26
CA LEU A 18 -1.68 3.95 -14.54
C LEU A 18 -2.30 4.99 -15.47
N THR A 19 -3.05 5.96 -14.94
CA THR A 19 -3.78 6.96 -15.74
C THR A 19 -3.16 8.35 -15.71
N GLY A 20 -2.44 8.68 -14.64
CA GLY A 20 -1.74 9.95 -14.46
C GLY A 20 -0.59 10.11 -15.44
N ARG A 21 -0.15 11.34 -15.66
CA ARG A 21 1.00 11.67 -16.52
C ARG A 21 2.04 12.41 -15.69
N ILE A 22 3.31 12.21 -16.00
CA ILE A 22 4.41 12.99 -15.43
C ILE A 22 4.35 14.38 -16.06
N THR A 23 4.26 15.42 -15.23
CA THR A 23 4.26 16.82 -15.67
C THR A 23 5.61 17.49 -15.47
N GLY A 24 6.40 16.97 -14.54
CA GLY A 24 7.75 17.45 -14.27
C GLY A 24 8.46 16.57 -13.26
N PHE A 25 9.69 16.93 -12.98
CA PHE A 25 10.47 16.32 -11.92
C PHE A 25 11.43 17.34 -11.33
N SER A 26 11.83 17.12 -10.08
CA SER A 26 12.84 17.91 -9.41
C SER A 26 14.00 17.04 -8.95
N VAL A 27 15.19 17.63 -8.91
CA VAL A 27 16.41 16.98 -8.44
C VAL A 27 17.10 17.94 -7.49
N ALA A 28 17.51 17.48 -6.30
CA ALA A 28 18.44 18.25 -5.47
C ALA A 28 19.79 17.55 -5.34
N VAL A 29 20.86 18.33 -5.39
CA VAL A 29 22.23 17.87 -5.22
C VAL A 29 22.88 18.54 -4.02
N ASP A 30 23.90 17.89 -3.48
CA ASP A 30 24.73 18.47 -2.44
C ASP A 30 25.57 19.63 -2.97
N THR A 31 25.39 20.81 -2.40
CA THR A 31 26.35 21.92 -2.53
C THR A 31 26.83 22.29 -1.14
N GLU A 32 28.07 21.91 -0.79
CA GLU A 32 28.89 22.11 0.44
C GLU A 32 28.23 22.32 1.82
N LEU A 33 27.06 22.95 1.98
CA LEU A 33 26.28 23.08 3.21
C LEU A 33 24.75 23.11 3.01
N VAL A 34 24.23 23.21 1.77
CA VAL A 34 22.79 23.33 1.49
C VAL A 34 22.40 22.56 0.22
N PRO A 35 21.23 21.89 0.18
CA PRO A 35 20.72 21.33 -1.06
C PRO A 35 20.45 22.43 -2.10
N ALA A 36 20.94 22.25 -3.33
CA ALA A 36 20.48 23.04 -4.48
C ALA A 36 19.53 22.18 -5.30
N ALA A 37 18.37 22.70 -5.71
CA ALA A 37 17.34 21.95 -6.42
C ALA A 37 17.03 22.53 -7.79
N CYS A 38 16.75 21.67 -8.76
CA CYS A 38 16.36 22.05 -10.11
C CYS A 38 15.03 21.39 -10.47
N VAL A 39 14.17 22.10 -11.21
CA VAL A 39 12.89 21.57 -11.69
C VAL A 39 12.89 21.52 -13.22
N TYR A 40 12.40 20.42 -13.75
CA TYR A 40 12.30 20.16 -15.18
C TYR A 40 10.84 19.97 -15.53
N LYS A 41 10.33 20.79 -16.45
CA LYS A 41 8.96 20.66 -16.96
C LYS A 41 8.94 19.77 -18.20
N CYS A 42 8.13 18.72 -18.17
CA CYS A 42 7.97 17.78 -19.28
C CYS A 42 6.70 18.14 -20.08
N CYS A 43 6.83 18.33 -21.39
CA CYS A 43 5.70 18.51 -22.31
C CYS A 43 5.56 17.21 -23.12
N ASP A 44 4.51 16.43 -22.83
CA ASP A 44 4.16 15.14 -23.45
C ASP A 44 5.11 13.96 -23.20
N THR A 45 4.53 12.83 -22.79
CA THR A 45 5.23 11.56 -22.52
C THR A 45 5.67 10.83 -23.79
N ASP A 46 5.00 11.10 -24.92
CA ASP A 46 5.17 10.31 -26.15
C ASP A 46 6.23 10.91 -27.09
N THR A 47 6.57 12.18 -26.91
CA THR A 47 7.73 12.82 -27.55
C THR A 47 8.37 13.80 -26.57
N MET A 48 9.21 13.29 -25.68
CA MET A 48 10.01 14.10 -24.76
C MET A 48 10.99 15.00 -25.54
N LYS A 49 10.52 16.15 -26.02
CA LYS A 49 11.36 17.20 -26.60
C LYS A 49 11.81 18.14 -25.47
N PHE A 50 13.12 18.35 -25.43
CA PHE A 50 13.96 18.97 -24.38
C PHE A 50 13.25 19.83 -23.31
N PRO A 51 13.34 19.47 -22.02
CA PRO A 51 12.79 20.28 -20.94
C PRO A 51 13.58 21.58 -20.78
N LYS A 52 12.87 22.70 -20.53
CA LYS A 52 13.47 23.87 -19.87
C LYS A 52 13.60 23.53 -18.39
N ALA A 53 14.82 23.61 -17.86
CA ALA A 53 15.09 23.44 -16.43
C ALA A 53 15.13 24.79 -15.71
N TRP A 54 14.73 24.81 -14.45
CA TRP A 54 14.87 25.97 -13.56
C TRP A 54 15.78 25.58 -12.40
N TYR A 55 16.84 26.34 -12.16
CA TYR A 55 17.80 26.10 -11.08
C TYR A 55 17.49 26.98 -9.86
N PHE A 56 17.42 26.39 -8.68
CA PHE A 56 17.18 27.06 -7.41
C PHE A 56 18.27 26.69 -6.40
N GLN A 57 19.02 27.68 -5.92
CA GLN A 57 19.92 27.49 -4.79
C GLN A 57 19.16 27.79 -3.51
N PHE A 58 18.90 26.78 -2.69
CA PHE A 58 18.28 27.00 -1.38
C PHE A 58 19.37 27.46 -0.40
N VAL A 59 19.04 28.41 0.46
CA VAL A 59 19.84 28.82 1.62
C VAL A 59 18.89 28.80 2.82
N PRO A 60 19.16 28.06 3.91
CA PRO A 60 18.14 27.72 4.92
C PRO A 60 17.55 28.93 5.64
N ASP A 61 18.29 30.04 5.70
CA ASP A 61 17.89 31.27 6.40
C ASP A 61 17.26 32.33 5.47
N LEU A 62 17.20 32.10 4.16
CA LEU A 62 16.64 33.08 3.21
C LEU A 62 15.12 32.93 3.01
N LEU A 63 14.55 31.75 3.25
CA LEU A 63 13.14 31.48 2.99
C LEU A 63 12.18 31.96 4.10
N GLU A 64 12.69 32.25 5.30
CA GLU A 64 11.84 32.78 6.39
C GLU A 64 11.33 34.20 6.14
N HIS A 65 11.86 34.88 5.11
CA HIS A 65 11.57 36.30 4.84
C HIS A 65 11.15 36.61 3.40
N LEU A 66 11.09 35.63 2.51
CA LEU A 66 10.68 35.85 1.12
C LEU A 66 9.16 35.86 1.00
N SER A 67 8.59 37.04 0.75
CA SER A 67 7.20 37.17 0.31
C SER A 67 7.00 36.53 -1.08
N TYR A 68 5.76 36.16 -1.41
CA TYR A 68 5.42 35.55 -2.71
C TYR A 68 5.84 36.44 -3.89
N GLU A 69 5.79 37.76 -3.74
CA GLU A 69 6.22 38.76 -4.73
C GLU A 69 7.75 38.79 -4.88
N GLU A 70 8.52 38.59 -3.81
CA GLU A 70 9.99 38.49 -3.86
C GLU A 70 10.46 37.14 -4.44
N ALA A 71 9.68 36.06 -4.24
CA ALA A 71 9.89 34.80 -4.91
C ALA A 71 9.62 34.89 -6.44
N GLU A 72 8.64 35.70 -6.86
CA GLU A 72 8.41 36.06 -8.28
C GLU A 72 9.50 36.97 -8.85
N ALA A 73 10.16 37.82 -8.04
CA ALA A 73 11.32 38.60 -8.49
C ALA A 73 12.59 37.72 -8.62
N GLY A 74 12.79 36.75 -7.73
CA GLY A 74 13.86 35.73 -7.83
C GLY A 74 13.71 34.78 -9.03
N TYR A 75 12.52 34.71 -9.61
CA TYR A 75 12.21 34.00 -10.84
C TYR A 75 13.04 34.49 -12.04
N GLU A 76 13.45 35.77 -12.07
CA GLU A 76 14.34 36.32 -13.10
C GLU A 76 15.82 35.87 -12.95
N GLN A 77 16.23 35.37 -11.78
CA GLN A 77 17.58 34.83 -11.54
C GLN A 77 17.70 33.32 -11.81
N CYS A 78 16.60 32.64 -12.15
CA CYS A 78 16.62 31.24 -12.49
C CYS A 78 17.18 31.05 -13.91
N TYR A 79 18.41 30.54 -14.03
CA TYR A 79 19.00 30.27 -15.35
C TYR A 79 18.36 29.03 -15.98
N PRO A 80 17.84 29.12 -17.21
CA PRO A 80 17.38 27.95 -17.94
C PRO A 80 18.57 27.05 -18.30
N VAL A 81 18.65 25.88 -17.67
CA VAL A 81 19.63 24.85 -18.06
C VAL A 81 18.99 23.96 -19.12
N ILE A 82 19.65 23.80 -20.27
CA ILE A 82 19.23 22.85 -21.30
C ILE A 82 19.87 21.50 -20.94
N ALA A 83 19.05 20.57 -20.44
CA ALA A 83 19.46 19.19 -20.21
C ALA A 83 18.61 18.26 -21.07
N THR A 84 19.20 17.16 -21.52
CA THR A 84 18.54 16.17 -22.37
C THR A 84 18.05 15.00 -21.53
N TRP A 85 16.95 14.35 -21.93
CA TRP A 85 16.48 13.14 -21.23
C TRP A 85 17.55 12.03 -21.20
N ALA A 86 18.44 11.99 -22.19
CA ALA A 86 19.57 11.07 -22.21
C ALA A 86 20.52 11.29 -21.03
N ALA A 87 20.82 12.54 -20.67
CA ALA A 87 21.67 12.86 -19.52
C ALA A 87 21.05 12.40 -18.19
N PHE A 88 19.72 12.44 -18.07
CA PHE A 88 19.02 11.92 -16.89
C PHE A 88 19.02 10.39 -16.85
N ARG A 89 18.85 9.73 -18.00
CA ARG A 89 18.97 8.26 -18.07
C ARG A 89 20.32 7.77 -17.57
N GLU A 90 21.41 8.47 -17.90
CA GLU A 90 22.73 8.15 -17.37
C GLU A 90 22.79 8.30 -15.83
N LEU A 91 22.25 9.40 -15.29
CA LEU A 91 22.18 9.61 -13.85
C LEU A 91 21.39 8.50 -13.14
N PHE A 92 20.27 8.07 -13.74
CA PHE A 92 19.42 7.02 -13.18
C PHE A 92 19.99 5.61 -13.35
N ALA A 93 20.91 5.39 -14.28
CA ALA A 93 21.54 4.09 -14.54
C ALA A 93 22.72 3.77 -13.60
N CYS A 94 23.20 4.73 -12.80
CA CYS A 94 24.34 4.55 -11.89
C CYS A 94 23.98 3.73 -10.63
N GLU A 95 24.32 2.45 -10.59
CA GLU A 95 24.05 1.54 -9.45
C GLU A 95 24.85 1.86 -8.18
N ASP A 96 25.95 2.61 -8.31
CA ASP A 96 26.84 3.05 -7.22
C ASP A 96 26.35 4.34 -6.54
N LYS A 97 25.52 5.13 -7.21
CA LYS A 97 24.97 6.37 -6.67
C LYS A 97 23.69 6.13 -5.89
N ARG A 98 23.44 6.99 -4.90
CA ARG A 98 22.23 6.98 -4.09
C ARG A 98 21.21 7.99 -4.61
N ILE A 99 19.97 7.53 -4.80
CA ILE A 99 18.82 8.38 -5.11
C ILE A 99 17.92 8.48 -3.89
N VAL A 100 17.72 9.68 -3.38
CA VAL A 100 16.93 9.97 -2.19
C VAL A 100 15.54 10.42 -2.61
N MET A 101 14.51 9.73 -2.14
CA MET A 101 13.11 10.06 -2.39
C MET A 101 12.36 10.11 -1.06
N HIS A 102 11.15 10.67 -1.09
CA HIS A 102 10.21 10.55 0.01
C HIS A 102 8.96 9.80 -0.48
N ASN A 103 8.67 8.63 0.08
CA ASN A 103 7.65 7.73 -0.48
C ASN A 103 7.97 7.31 -1.93
N GLY A 104 9.22 6.94 -2.19
CA GLY A 104 9.78 6.69 -3.53
C GLY A 104 9.09 5.56 -4.29
N LYS A 105 8.33 4.68 -3.62
CA LYS A 105 7.47 3.70 -4.31
C LYS A 105 6.46 4.39 -5.24
N PHE A 106 5.99 5.60 -4.90
CA PHE A 106 5.12 6.40 -5.76
C PHE A 106 5.83 6.78 -7.07
N ASP A 107 6.99 7.44 -6.96
CA ASP A 107 7.78 7.91 -8.09
C ASP A 107 8.23 6.76 -9.00
N LEU A 108 8.67 5.66 -8.37
CA LEU A 108 9.10 4.45 -9.08
C LEU A 108 8.00 3.90 -9.99
N LYS A 109 6.73 3.95 -9.58
CA LYS A 109 5.64 3.46 -10.43
C LYS A 109 5.48 4.31 -11.70
N PHE A 110 5.56 5.63 -11.57
CA PHE A 110 5.51 6.52 -12.72
C PHE A 110 6.74 6.36 -13.62
N ALA A 111 7.94 6.25 -13.02
CA ALA A 111 9.19 6.01 -13.73
C ALA A 111 9.14 4.71 -14.55
N ILE A 112 8.75 3.59 -13.93
CA ILE A 112 8.63 2.28 -14.62
C ILE A 112 7.67 2.37 -15.80
N ARG A 113 6.49 2.99 -15.63
CA ARG A 113 5.52 3.13 -16.71
C ARG A 113 6.02 4.03 -17.85
N ALA A 114 6.83 5.04 -17.53
CA ALA A 114 7.48 5.91 -18.50
C ALA A 114 8.70 5.26 -19.18
N GLY A 115 9.02 3.99 -18.87
CA GLY A 115 10.22 3.31 -19.37
C GLY A 115 11.52 3.88 -18.81
N LEU A 116 11.46 4.58 -17.67
CA LEU A 116 12.62 5.06 -16.94
C LEU A 116 13.07 4.02 -15.92
N GLU A 117 14.21 3.40 -16.19
CA GLU A 117 14.83 2.46 -15.26
C GLU A 117 15.75 3.22 -14.29
N ILE A 118 15.33 3.31 -13.02
CA ILE A 118 16.14 3.87 -11.94
C ILE A 118 16.92 2.74 -11.27
N LYS A 119 18.21 2.61 -11.55
CA LYS A 119 19.11 1.58 -11.03
C LYS A 119 19.88 1.98 -9.77
N ASN A 120 19.88 3.26 -9.43
CA ASN A 120 20.54 3.79 -8.23
C ASN A 120 20.13 3.04 -6.94
N VAL A 121 20.98 3.11 -5.91
CA VAL A 121 20.60 2.70 -4.56
C VAL A 121 19.46 3.60 -4.07
N LEU A 122 18.25 3.03 -3.94
CA LEU A 122 17.10 3.77 -3.44
C LEU A 122 17.27 4.05 -1.95
N ILE A 123 17.01 5.29 -1.58
CA ILE A 123 16.91 5.76 -0.19
C ILE A 123 15.53 6.41 -0.03
N ASP A 124 14.68 5.85 0.82
CA ASP A 124 13.36 6.41 1.11
C ASP A 124 13.33 7.02 2.51
N THR A 125 13.20 8.34 2.57
CA THR A 125 13.21 9.09 3.84
C THR A 125 11.98 8.82 4.72
N ALA A 126 10.84 8.43 4.14
CA ALA A 126 9.66 8.06 4.91
C ALA A 126 9.89 6.72 5.63
N ILE A 127 10.50 5.75 4.93
CA ILE A 127 10.92 4.47 5.52
C ILE A 127 11.98 4.69 6.59
N ALA A 128 12.99 5.53 6.32
CA ALA A 128 14.04 5.86 7.29
C ALA A 128 13.45 6.46 8.57
N ALA A 129 12.55 7.43 8.44
CA ALA A 129 11.89 8.08 9.57
C ALA A 129 11.03 7.11 10.39
N TRP A 130 10.34 6.18 9.71
CA TRP A 130 9.55 5.13 10.35
C TRP A 130 10.42 4.13 11.10
N LEU A 131 11.52 3.64 10.51
CA LEU A 131 12.45 2.72 11.18
C LEU A 131 13.06 3.32 12.46
N LEU A 132 13.30 4.63 12.45
CA LEU A 132 13.82 5.34 13.62
C LEU A 132 12.77 5.58 14.71
N ASN A 133 11.50 5.69 14.35
CA ASN A 133 10.38 5.79 15.28
C ASN A 133 9.05 5.49 14.58
N GLU A 134 8.57 4.27 14.77
CA GLU A 134 7.33 3.74 14.21
C GLU A 134 6.07 4.32 14.90
N ASN A 135 6.23 4.92 16.08
CA ASN A 135 5.15 5.50 16.89
C ASN A 135 5.01 7.02 16.72
N ARG A 136 5.76 7.63 15.78
CA ARG A 136 5.78 9.09 15.55
C ARG A 136 4.42 9.67 15.14
N GLY A 137 3.50 8.85 14.65
CA GLY A 137 2.14 9.24 14.23
C GLY A 137 2.06 9.90 12.85
N THR A 138 3.18 10.33 12.27
CA THR A 138 3.26 10.86 10.91
C THR A 138 4.61 10.52 10.26
N GLN A 139 4.56 10.24 8.96
CA GLN A 139 5.73 10.05 8.09
C GLN A 139 5.67 10.99 6.88
N LYS A 140 4.85 12.05 6.91
CA LYS A 140 4.73 13.02 5.82
C LYS A 140 5.94 13.93 5.78
N LEU A 141 6.48 14.20 4.59
CA LEU A 141 7.64 15.08 4.41
C LEU A 141 7.45 16.41 5.13
N LYS A 142 6.33 17.09 4.88
CA LYS A 142 6.00 18.40 5.46
C LYS A 142 5.94 18.37 6.99
N ASP A 143 5.34 17.32 7.55
CA ASP A 143 5.27 17.16 9.01
C ASP A 143 6.65 16.88 9.62
N LEU A 144 7.47 16.05 8.96
CA LEU A 144 8.82 15.71 9.41
C LEU A 144 9.76 16.92 9.32
N VAL A 145 9.69 17.69 8.24
CA VAL A 145 10.48 18.92 8.05
C VAL A 145 10.10 19.96 9.09
N LYS A 146 8.80 20.18 9.32
CA LYS A 146 8.32 21.05 10.40
C LYS A 146 8.79 20.57 11.78
N LEU A 147 8.72 19.26 12.03
CA LEU A 147 9.11 18.69 13.32
C LEU A 147 10.59 18.90 13.62
N PHE A 148 11.46 18.54 12.68
CA PHE A 148 12.91 18.50 12.85
C PHE A 148 13.62 19.83 12.59
N PHE A 149 13.12 20.62 11.65
CA PHE A 149 13.78 21.85 11.19
C PHE A 149 12.99 23.12 11.50
N LYS A 150 11.79 23.00 12.10
CA LYS A 150 10.88 24.13 12.37
C LYS A 150 10.54 24.96 11.13
N HIS A 151 10.65 24.33 9.96
CA HIS A 151 10.42 24.95 8.66
C HIS A 151 9.04 24.56 8.12
N ASP A 152 8.27 25.54 7.68
CA ASP A 152 6.98 25.33 7.02
C ASP A 152 7.19 25.29 5.50
N MET A 153 6.99 24.10 4.92
CA MET A 153 7.12 23.87 3.47
C MET A 153 5.93 24.42 2.69
N VAL A 154 6.15 24.71 1.41
CA VAL A 154 5.10 25.14 0.48
C VAL A 154 4.02 24.06 0.35
N LYS A 155 2.74 24.42 0.52
CA LYS A 155 1.63 23.47 0.35
C LYS A 155 1.08 23.51 -1.06
N PHE A 156 0.69 22.34 -1.55
CA PHE A 156 0.05 22.22 -2.87
C PHE A 156 -1.27 23.02 -2.97
N THR A 157 -2.03 23.12 -1.88
CA THR A 157 -3.29 23.91 -1.82
C THR A 157 -3.08 25.40 -2.06
N ASP A 158 -1.86 25.87 -1.84
CA ASP A 158 -1.51 27.27 -1.92
C ASP A 158 -1.04 27.63 -3.35
N LEU A 159 -1.06 26.65 -4.27
CA LEU A 159 -0.68 26.80 -5.67
C LEU A 159 -1.91 27.04 -6.55
N GLY A 160 -1.85 28.03 -7.44
CA GLY A 160 -2.89 28.36 -8.44
C GLY A 160 -3.09 27.32 -9.56
N GLY A 161 -2.66 26.07 -9.36
CA GLY A 161 -2.81 24.95 -10.30
C GLY A 161 -1.48 24.36 -10.82
N LEU A 162 -1.56 23.16 -11.40
CA LEU A 162 -0.42 22.31 -11.84
C LEU A 162 0.51 22.93 -12.89
N PHE A 163 0.10 24.00 -13.56
CA PHE A 163 0.86 24.65 -14.62
C PHE A 163 1.37 26.05 -14.27
N SER A 164 1.16 26.47 -13.03
CA SER A 164 1.58 27.77 -12.52
C SER A 164 3.07 27.76 -12.14
N PRO A 165 3.81 28.87 -12.30
CA PRO A 165 5.19 29.00 -11.80
C PRO A 165 5.41 28.51 -10.34
N PRO A 166 4.47 28.72 -9.40
CA PRO A 166 4.56 28.15 -8.06
C PRO A 166 4.81 26.63 -7.96
N ILE A 167 4.42 25.83 -8.96
CA ILE A 167 4.66 24.37 -8.95
C ILE A 167 6.15 24.03 -9.00
N ALA A 168 6.98 24.88 -9.62
CA ALA A 168 8.42 24.66 -9.63
C ALA A 168 9.03 24.93 -8.24
N LEU A 169 8.61 26.00 -7.57
CA LEU A 169 9.06 26.25 -6.20
C LEU A 169 8.66 25.12 -5.25
N TYR A 170 7.43 24.62 -5.42
CA TYR A 170 6.93 23.45 -4.67
C TYR A 170 7.81 22.21 -4.87
N GLY A 171 8.02 21.78 -6.12
CA GLY A 171 8.80 20.57 -6.41
C GLY A 171 10.28 20.73 -6.02
N ALA A 172 10.83 21.93 -6.16
CA ALA A 172 12.20 22.24 -5.74
C ALA A 172 12.36 22.15 -4.21
N ASP A 173 11.39 22.68 -3.44
CA ASP A 173 11.36 22.59 -1.98
C ASP A 173 11.20 21.12 -1.53
N ASP A 174 10.26 20.35 -2.12
CA ASP A 174 10.10 18.92 -1.81
C ASP A 174 11.41 18.13 -2.04
N ALA A 175 12.11 18.35 -3.16
CA ALA A 175 13.41 17.70 -3.42
C ALA A 175 14.52 18.16 -2.45
N ALA A 176 14.64 19.48 -2.21
CA ALA A 176 15.67 20.04 -1.33
C ALA A 176 15.49 19.55 0.11
N GLN A 177 14.27 19.64 0.65
CA GLN A 177 13.98 19.21 2.02
C GLN A 177 14.06 17.69 2.17
N THR A 178 13.76 16.92 1.12
CA THR A 178 13.99 15.46 1.13
C THR A 178 15.48 15.13 1.30
N LEU A 179 16.37 15.81 0.58
CA LEU A 179 17.81 15.60 0.73
C LEU A 179 18.31 16.06 2.12
N ARG A 180 17.82 17.22 2.59
CA ARG A 180 18.13 17.73 3.94
C ARG A 180 17.69 16.76 5.03
N LEU A 181 16.48 16.21 4.91
CA LEU A 181 15.94 15.22 5.83
C LEU A 181 16.80 13.96 5.84
N TRP A 182 17.23 13.46 4.69
CA TRP A 182 18.14 12.31 4.63
C TRP A 182 19.42 12.55 5.41
N ARG A 183 20.09 13.70 5.24
CA ARG A 183 21.31 14.04 6.00
C ARG A 183 21.11 14.03 7.50
N TYR A 184 19.91 14.41 7.95
CA TYR A 184 19.57 14.37 9.36
C TYR A 184 19.32 12.94 9.86
N LEU A 185 18.64 12.10 9.07
CA LEU A 185 18.27 10.73 9.47
C LEU A 185 19.42 9.72 9.33
N GLU A 186 20.31 9.87 8.34
CA GLU A 186 21.37 8.92 8.05
C GLU A 186 22.30 8.66 9.26
N PRO A 187 22.86 9.70 9.95
CA PRO A 187 23.69 9.48 11.13
C PRO A 187 22.96 8.73 12.25
N MET A 188 21.64 8.93 12.37
CA MET A 188 20.80 8.26 13.37
C MET A 188 20.66 6.77 13.04
N LEU A 189 20.41 6.42 11.78
CA LEU A 189 20.34 5.03 11.32
C LEU A 189 21.68 4.31 11.49
N VAL A 190 22.80 4.99 11.20
CA VAL A 190 24.15 4.46 11.43
C VAL A 190 24.36 4.19 12.92
N LYS A 191 24.05 5.17 13.78
CA LYS A 191 24.19 5.04 15.24
C LYS A 191 23.38 3.87 15.81
N GLN A 192 22.18 3.63 15.28
CA GLN A 192 21.31 2.51 15.69
C GLN A 192 21.61 1.19 14.95
N ARG A 193 22.63 1.14 14.09
CA ARG A 193 23.01 -0.04 13.29
C ARG A 193 21.88 -0.56 12.37
N MET A 194 21.00 0.33 11.93
CA MET A 194 19.84 0.01 11.08
C MET A 194 20.12 0.12 9.58
N MET A 195 21.22 0.76 9.18
CA MET A 195 21.54 1.02 7.76
C MET A 195 21.49 -0.22 6.87
N LYS A 196 21.96 -1.37 7.36
CA LYS A 196 21.94 -2.62 6.60
C LYS A 196 20.51 -3.06 6.29
N VAL A 197 19.64 -3.12 7.30
CA VAL A 197 18.23 -3.50 7.14
C VAL A 197 17.49 -2.47 6.29
N PHE A 198 17.76 -1.18 6.51
CA PHE A 198 17.17 -0.10 5.73
C PHE A 198 17.45 -0.21 4.23
N ILE A 199 18.72 -0.39 3.85
CA ILE A 199 19.12 -0.45 2.43
C ILE A 199 18.84 -1.82 1.82
N GLU A 200 19.30 -2.90 2.46
CA GLU A 200 19.27 -4.25 1.87
C GLU A 200 17.90 -4.93 1.96
N CYS A 201 17.01 -4.46 2.84
CA CYS A 201 15.65 -4.98 2.97
C CYS A 201 14.63 -3.91 2.56
N GLU A 202 14.42 -2.87 3.37
CA GLU A 202 13.24 -2.00 3.20
C GLU A 202 13.22 -1.22 1.89
N CYS A 203 14.35 -0.61 1.50
CA CYS A 203 14.43 0.13 0.24
C CYS A 203 14.37 -0.79 -0.99
N ARG A 204 14.91 -2.01 -0.91
CA ARG A 204 14.78 -2.99 -2.01
C ARG A 204 13.35 -3.48 -2.15
N VAL A 205 12.66 -3.73 -1.04
CA VAL A 205 11.25 -4.14 -1.03
C VAL A 205 10.37 -3.07 -1.68
N ALA A 206 10.63 -1.78 -1.48
CA ALA A 206 9.86 -0.71 -2.15
C ALA A 206 9.84 -0.84 -3.69
N ARG A 207 10.98 -1.19 -4.31
CA ARG A 207 11.07 -1.44 -5.76
C ARG A 207 10.28 -2.67 -6.19
N VAL A 208 10.37 -3.76 -5.41
CA VAL A 208 9.61 -4.99 -5.66
C VAL A 208 8.12 -4.71 -5.58
N LEU A 209 7.68 -3.98 -4.55
CA LEU A 209 6.28 -3.61 -4.37
C LEU A 209 5.77 -2.72 -5.49
N ALA A 210 6.54 -1.72 -5.96
CA ALA A 210 6.15 -0.90 -7.12
C ALA A 210 5.84 -1.77 -8.35
N ASN A 211 6.71 -2.75 -8.65
CA ASN A 211 6.51 -3.69 -9.75
C ASN A 211 5.31 -4.61 -9.51
N MET A 212 5.15 -5.17 -8.30
CA MET A 212 4.00 -6.00 -7.95
C MET A 212 2.68 -5.25 -8.09
N GLU A 213 2.61 -3.99 -7.62
CA GLU A 213 1.43 -3.13 -7.73
C GLU A 213 1.09 -2.80 -9.19
N LEU A 214 2.08 -2.48 -10.02
CA LEU A 214 1.86 -2.22 -11.45
C LEU A 214 1.44 -3.47 -12.22
N THR A 215 2.06 -4.61 -11.91
CA THR A 215 1.78 -5.91 -12.56
C THR A 215 0.35 -6.34 -12.30
N GLY A 216 -0.10 -6.34 -11.03
CA GLY A 216 -1.42 -6.82 -10.65
C GLY A 216 -1.68 -8.29 -10.94
N ALA A 217 -2.79 -8.80 -10.41
CA ALA A 217 -3.25 -10.17 -10.61
C ALA A 217 -4.42 -10.20 -11.61
N LEU A 218 -4.31 -11.05 -12.63
CA LEU A 218 -5.39 -11.25 -13.59
C LEU A 218 -6.56 -11.97 -12.90
N ILE A 219 -7.78 -11.52 -13.18
CA ILE A 219 -9.01 -12.16 -12.71
C ILE A 219 -9.88 -12.53 -13.90
N ASP A 220 -10.55 -13.68 -13.83
CA ASP A 220 -11.58 -14.06 -14.78
C ASP A 220 -12.81 -13.17 -14.57
N LEU A 221 -13.00 -12.24 -15.51
CA LEU A 221 -14.04 -11.21 -15.42
C LEU A 221 -15.45 -11.81 -15.55
N ASP A 222 -15.60 -12.87 -16.32
CA ASP A 222 -16.89 -13.49 -16.57
C ASP A 222 -17.32 -14.27 -15.32
N MET A 223 -16.42 -15.08 -14.75
CA MET A 223 -16.70 -15.82 -13.51
C MET A 223 -17.03 -14.91 -12.33
N ILE A 224 -16.30 -13.80 -12.14
CA ILE A 224 -16.58 -12.87 -11.03
C ILE A 224 -17.86 -12.05 -11.29
N SER A 225 -18.19 -11.74 -12.55
CA SER A 225 -19.43 -11.05 -12.91
C SER A 225 -20.65 -11.96 -12.73
N GLU A 226 -20.54 -13.24 -13.09
CA GLU A 226 -21.58 -14.25 -12.84
C GLU A 226 -21.82 -14.42 -11.34
N MET A 227 -20.76 -14.61 -10.55
CA MET A 227 -20.88 -14.70 -9.09
C MET A 227 -21.52 -13.45 -8.50
N LYS A 228 -21.16 -12.25 -8.99
CA LYS A 228 -21.82 -11.01 -8.56
C LYS A 228 -23.33 -11.09 -8.82
N SER A 229 -23.74 -11.43 -10.03
CA SER A 229 -25.17 -11.54 -10.38
C SER A 229 -25.92 -12.55 -9.51
N THR A 230 -25.34 -13.73 -9.27
CA THR A 230 -25.94 -14.74 -8.38
C THR A 230 -26.09 -14.22 -6.96
N VAL A 231 -25.04 -13.63 -6.38
CA VAL A 231 -25.07 -13.10 -5.00
C VAL A 231 -26.09 -11.97 -4.86
N HIS A 232 -26.21 -11.09 -5.85
CA HIS A 232 -27.20 -10.01 -5.83
C HIS A 232 -28.63 -10.54 -5.96
N ALA A 233 -28.88 -11.54 -6.82
CA ALA A 233 -30.20 -12.17 -6.91
C ALA A 233 -30.61 -12.86 -5.59
N GLU A 234 -29.69 -13.58 -4.94
CA GLU A 234 -29.95 -14.17 -3.62
C GLU A 234 -30.15 -13.12 -2.52
N LEU A 235 -29.46 -11.98 -2.61
CA LEU A 235 -29.66 -10.85 -1.70
C LEU A 235 -31.06 -10.26 -1.82
N GLU A 236 -31.58 -10.11 -3.04
CA GLU A 236 -32.94 -9.62 -3.28
C GLU A 236 -33.97 -10.60 -2.71
N GLU A 237 -33.80 -11.91 -2.97
CA GLU A 237 -34.68 -12.95 -2.45
C GLU A 237 -34.75 -12.92 -0.91
N VAL A 238 -33.60 -12.96 -0.23
CA VAL A 238 -33.56 -12.98 1.24
C VAL A 238 -34.02 -11.64 1.84
N THR A 239 -33.85 -10.53 1.12
CA THR A 239 -34.39 -9.22 1.54
C THR A 239 -35.91 -9.24 1.59
N LEU A 240 -36.55 -9.77 0.54
CA LEU A 240 -38.00 -9.93 0.50
C LEU A 240 -38.49 -10.90 1.58
N GLU A 241 -37.75 -11.99 1.84
CA GLU A 241 -38.03 -12.90 2.95
C GLU A 241 -37.98 -12.18 4.31
N ILE A 242 -36.94 -11.38 4.55
CA ILE A 242 -36.77 -10.59 5.78
C ILE A 242 -37.94 -9.62 5.96
N TYR A 243 -38.32 -8.88 4.93
CA TYR A 243 -39.45 -7.95 5.00
C TYR A 243 -40.77 -8.66 5.28
N LYS A 244 -40.99 -9.82 4.66
CA LYS A 244 -42.18 -10.65 4.92
C LYS A 244 -42.22 -11.16 6.36
N LEU A 245 -41.09 -11.65 6.89
CA LEU A 245 -40.99 -12.17 8.26
C LEU A 245 -41.06 -11.05 9.31
N ALA A 246 -40.57 -9.85 8.99
CA ALA A 246 -40.62 -8.69 9.87
C ALA A 246 -41.96 -7.92 9.79
N GLY A 247 -42.73 -8.12 8.72
CA GLY A 247 -44.00 -7.44 8.46
C GLY A 247 -43.87 -5.97 8.05
N GLN A 248 -42.65 -5.50 7.78
CA GLN A 248 -42.36 -4.13 7.36
C GLN A 248 -41.03 -4.07 6.59
N GLU A 249 -40.88 -3.05 5.74
CA GLU A 249 -39.61 -2.70 5.13
C GLU A 249 -38.78 -1.80 6.06
N PHE A 250 -37.46 -1.99 6.06
CA PHE A 250 -36.52 -1.19 6.84
C PHE A 250 -35.10 -1.36 6.29
N ASN A 251 -34.17 -0.49 6.67
CA ASN A 251 -32.78 -0.64 6.29
C ASN A 251 -32.08 -1.75 7.10
N ILE A 252 -31.93 -2.93 6.49
CA ILE A 252 -31.29 -4.11 7.11
C ILE A 252 -29.84 -3.82 7.52
N ASN A 253 -29.14 -2.94 6.79
CA ASN A 253 -27.75 -2.57 7.07
C ASN A 253 -27.60 -1.54 8.20
N SER A 254 -28.70 -0.94 8.66
CA SER A 254 -28.71 -0.02 9.80
C SER A 254 -28.90 -0.79 11.09
N ASN A 255 -27.80 -0.97 11.86
CA ASN A 255 -27.86 -1.61 13.19
C ASN A 255 -28.94 -0.99 14.10
N LYS A 256 -29.18 0.32 13.98
CA LYS A 256 -30.20 1.03 14.75
C LYS A 256 -31.62 0.64 14.34
N GLU A 257 -31.89 0.57 13.05
CA GLU A 257 -33.21 0.17 12.55
C GLU A 257 -33.46 -1.32 12.79
N LEU A 258 -32.47 -2.17 12.52
CA LEU A 258 -32.56 -3.60 12.77
C LEU A 258 -32.82 -3.88 14.26
N ALA A 259 -32.10 -3.22 15.18
CA ALA A 259 -32.35 -3.36 16.61
C ALA A 259 -33.75 -2.87 17.02
N ARG A 260 -34.25 -1.79 16.41
CA ARG A 260 -35.61 -1.30 16.63
C ARG A 260 -36.64 -2.36 16.24
N VAL A 261 -36.55 -2.89 15.02
CA VAL A 261 -37.50 -3.88 14.49
C VAL A 261 -37.48 -5.16 15.33
N LEU A 262 -36.31 -5.72 15.61
CA LEU A 262 -36.18 -6.98 16.35
C LEU A 262 -36.69 -6.88 17.79
N PHE A 263 -36.26 -5.84 18.52
CA PHE A 263 -36.46 -5.80 19.97
C PHE A 263 -37.64 -4.91 20.42
N LYS A 264 -38.05 -3.91 19.62
CA LYS A 264 -39.22 -3.07 19.96
C LYS A 264 -40.48 -3.54 19.27
N ASP A 265 -40.42 -3.76 17.96
CA ASP A 265 -41.63 -4.04 17.17
C ASP A 265 -42.01 -5.52 17.29
N LEU A 266 -41.07 -6.42 17.01
CA LEU A 266 -41.26 -7.88 17.13
C LEU A 266 -41.08 -8.40 18.56
N LYS A 267 -40.63 -7.54 19.48
CA LYS A 267 -40.48 -7.82 20.92
C LYS A 267 -39.68 -9.09 21.22
N TRP A 268 -38.61 -9.34 20.47
CA TRP A 268 -37.69 -10.44 20.79
C TRP A 268 -37.16 -10.29 22.22
N LYS A 269 -37.12 -11.40 22.95
CA LYS A 269 -36.64 -11.39 24.34
C LYS A 269 -35.18 -10.96 24.39
N VAL A 270 -34.91 -9.84 25.04
CA VAL A 270 -33.55 -9.35 25.27
C VAL A 270 -32.97 -10.09 26.47
N PHE A 271 -31.97 -10.93 26.22
CA PHE A 271 -31.17 -11.55 27.28
C PHE A 271 -29.93 -10.71 27.57
N ASP A 272 -29.34 -10.85 28.76
CA ASP A 272 -28.15 -10.07 29.14
C ASP A 272 -26.96 -10.32 28.20
N TRP A 273 -26.82 -11.56 27.70
CA TRP A 273 -25.79 -11.90 26.71
C TRP A 273 -26.01 -11.27 25.33
N ALA A 274 -27.20 -10.72 25.06
CA ALA A 274 -27.55 -10.07 23.81
C ALA A 274 -27.30 -8.55 23.87
N ARG A 275 -26.73 -8.01 24.96
CA ARG A 275 -26.43 -6.58 25.08
C ARG A 275 -24.99 -6.25 24.70
N SER A 276 -24.80 -5.08 24.12
CA SER A 276 -23.48 -4.49 23.85
C SER A 276 -22.75 -4.20 25.15
N ALA A 277 -21.50 -4.66 25.27
CA ALA A 277 -20.67 -4.39 26.44
C ALA A 277 -20.43 -2.88 26.68
N LYS A 278 -20.38 -2.08 25.61
CA LYS A 278 -20.15 -0.62 25.69
C LYS A 278 -21.41 0.19 25.95
N THR A 279 -22.51 -0.13 25.26
CA THR A 279 -23.71 0.72 25.26
C THR A 279 -24.89 0.14 26.05
N GLN A 280 -24.78 -1.11 26.52
CA GLN A 280 -25.85 -1.87 27.20
C GLN A 280 -27.15 -2.01 26.39
N GLN A 281 -27.15 -1.58 25.14
CA GLN A 281 -28.27 -1.74 24.22
C GLN A 281 -28.27 -3.14 23.59
N PRO A 282 -29.45 -3.68 23.22
CA PRO A 282 -29.54 -4.93 22.48
C PRO A 282 -28.68 -4.89 21.20
N SER A 283 -27.90 -5.95 20.99
CA SER A 283 -26.94 -6.09 19.90
C SER A 283 -27.51 -6.95 18.79
N THR A 284 -27.18 -6.59 17.55
CA THR A 284 -27.50 -7.32 16.31
C THR A 284 -26.28 -8.05 15.75
N ALA A 285 -25.24 -8.27 16.56
CA ALA A 285 -24.03 -8.94 16.12
C ALA A 285 -24.29 -10.40 15.74
N LYS A 286 -23.49 -10.94 14.80
CA LYS A 286 -23.58 -12.34 14.33
C LYS A 286 -23.76 -13.35 15.46
N LYS A 287 -22.90 -13.31 16.49
CA LYS A 287 -22.96 -14.19 17.67
C LYS A 287 -24.26 -14.12 18.47
N VAL A 288 -24.96 -12.98 18.43
CA VAL A 288 -26.26 -12.81 19.10
C VAL A 288 -27.34 -13.44 18.24
N LEU A 289 -27.35 -13.15 16.94
CA LEU A 289 -28.33 -13.71 16.00
C LEU A 289 -28.24 -15.25 15.92
N GLU A 290 -27.03 -15.82 15.93
CA GLU A 290 -26.80 -17.28 15.93
C GLU A 290 -27.54 -17.98 17.09
N LYS A 291 -27.65 -17.33 18.25
CA LYS A 291 -28.37 -17.88 19.40
C LYS A 291 -29.90 -17.82 19.26
N PHE A 292 -30.41 -17.01 18.33
CA PHE A 292 -31.83 -16.93 18.03
C PHE A 292 -32.26 -17.84 16.86
N GLU A 293 -31.33 -18.34 16.05
CA GLU A 293 -31.62 -19.17 14.85
C GLU A 293 -32.58 -20.32 15.14
N ALA A 294 -32.35 -21.08 16.22
CA ALA A 294 -33.15 -22.25 16.56
C ALA A 294 -34.63 -21.94 16.86
N ARG A 295 -34.99 -20.66 17.07
CA ARG A 295 -36.34 -20.24 17.48
C ARG A 295 -36.95 -19.17 16.59
N GLN A 296 -36.17 -18.54 15.71
CA GLN A 296 -36.56 -17.37 14.95
C GLN A 296 -36.11 -17.50 13.50
N PRO A 297 -37.03 -17.81 12.55
CA PRO A 297 -36.69 -17.86 11.12
C PRO A 297 -36.06 -16.57 10.60
N LEU A 298 -36.49 -15.41 11.12
CA LEU A 298 -35.91 -14.12 10.76
C LEU A 298 -34.43 -14.00 11.16
N ALA A 299 -33.97 -14.67 12.23
CA ALA A 299 -32.55 -14.67 12.58
C ALA A 299 -31.71 -15.41 11.53
N VAL A 300 -32.22 -16.54 11.02
CA VAL A 300 -31.58 -17.33 9.96
C VAL A 300 -31.47 -16.49 8.68
N ALA A 301 -32.56 -15.83 8.28
CA ALA A 301 -32.58 -14.97 7.10
C ALA A 301 -31.60 -13.79 7.22
N LEU A 302 -31.53 -13.13 8.39
CA LEU A 302 -30.59 -12.04 8.65
C LEU A 302 -29.12 -12.47 8.61
N LEU A 303 -28.81 -13.68 9.08
CA LEU A 303 -27.46 -14.24 9.03
C LEU A 303 -27.06 -14.56 7.59
N ARG A 304 -27.95 -15.20 6.82
CA ARG A 304 -27.77 -15.42 5.37
C ARG A 304 -27.56 -14.10 4.63
N TYR A 305 -28.40 -13.08 4.87
CA TYR A 305 -28.24 -11.75 4.29
C TYR A 305 -26.89 -11.13 4.64
N SER A 306 -26.47 -11.18 5.91
CA SER A 306 -25.19 -10.60 6.35
C SER A 306 -23.99 -11.24 5.66
N GLU A 307 -24.03 -12.56 5.43
CA GLU A 307 -22.99 -13.29 4.71
C GLU A 307 -22.95 -12.91 3.24
N LEU A 308 -24.10 -12.92 2.55
CA LEU A 308 -24.21 -12.52 1.15
C LEU A 308 -23.81 -11.06 0.95
N TYR A 309 -24.26 -10.16 1.82
CA TYR A 309 -23.97 -8.72 1.73
C TYR A 309 -22.48 -8.45 1.89
N LYS A 310 -21.81 -9.16 2.81
CA LYS A 310 -20.35 -9.10 2.95
C LYS A 310 -19.64 -9.62 1.69
N ILE A 311 -20.18 -10.65 1.03
CA ILE A 311 -19.61 -11.17 -0.21
C ILE A 311 -19.73 -10.13 -1.33
N ALA A 312 -20.93 -9.56 -1.49
CA ALA A 312 -21.23 -8.53 -2.48
C ALA A 312 -20.32 -7.30 -2.32
N THR A 313 -20.45 -6.64 -1.17
CA THR A 313 -19.80 -5.34 -0.93
C THR A 313 -18.32 -5.46 -0.59
N GLY A 314 -17.91 -6.59 0.01
CA GLY A 314 -16.53 -6.83 0.42
C GLY A 314 -15.65 -7.39 -0.68
N TYR A 315 -16.22 -8.12 -1.65
CA TYR A 315 -15.43 -8.84 -2.65
C TYR A 315 -15.94 -8.68 -4.08
N THR A 316 -17.16 -9.12 -4.42
CA THR A 316 -17.56 -9.21 -5.84
C THR A 316 -17.71 -7.83 -6.47
N ASP A 317 -18.33 -6.87 -5.80
CA ASP A 317 -18.53 -5.53 -6.36
C ASP A 317 -17.20 -4.78 -6.54
N PRO A 318 -16.32 -4.70 -5.52
CA PRO A 318 -15.02 -4.05 -5.70
C PRO A 318 -14.14 -4.73 -6.75
N LEU A 319 -14.13 -6.07 -6.82
CA LEU A 319 -13.31 -6.81 -7.78
C LEU A 319 -13.79 -6.60 -9.22
N VAL A 320 -15.10 -6.64 -9.49
CA VAL A 320 -15.64 -6.35 -10.83
C VAL A 320 -15.31 -4.92 -11.27
N ILE A 321 -15.49 -3.95 -10.37
CA ILE A 321 -15.19 -2.53 -10.66
C ILE A 321 -13.70 -2.36 -10.95
N ALA A 322 -12.82 -2.95 -10.12
CA ALA A 322 -11.39 -2.86 -10.29
C ALA A 322 -10.90 -3.52 -11.59
N ALA A 323 -11.42 -4.71 -11.92
CA ALA A 323 -11.05 -5.44 -13.12
C ALA A 323 -11.41 -4.68 -14.42
N LYS A 324 -12.61 -4.09 -14.47
CA LYS A 324 -13.12 -3.38 -15.67
C LYS A 324 -12.41 -2.06 -15.96
N LYS A 325 -11.62 -1.52 -15.03
CA LYS A 325 -11.10 -0.15 -15.12
C LYS A 325 -10.01 0.02 -16.18
N ILE A 326 -9.14 -0.97 -16.36
CA ILE A 326 -7.90 -0.83 -17.17
C ILE A 326 -7.68 -2.04 -18.07
N ASP A 327 -7.36 -3.20 -17.51
CA ASP A 327 -6.82 -4.34 -18.27
C ASP A 327 -7.22 -5.71 -17.69
N GLY A 328 -8.30 -5.79 -16.90
CA GLY A 328 -8.72 -7.03 -16.26
C GLY A 328 -7.87 -7.45 -15.07
N ARG A 329 -6.94 -6.62 -14.60
CA ARG A 329 -6.04 -6.96 -13.49
C ARG A 329 -6.39 -6.20 -12.21
N ILE A 330 -6.45 -6.94 -11.11
CA ILE A 330 -6.65 -6.41 -9.77
C ILE A 330 -5.31 -5.99 -9.18
N ARG A 331 -5.24 -4.76 -8.69
CA ARG A 331 -4.00 -4.18 -8.12
C ARG A 331 -4.23 -3.77 -6.68
N GLY A 332 -3.55 -4.42 -5.75
CA GLY A 332 -3.51 -3.99 -4.35
C GLY A 332 -2.54 -2.82 -4.16
N LYS A 333 -2.68 -2.08 -3.06
CA LYS A 333 -1.64 -1.16 -2.57
C LYS A 333 -1.03 -1.75 -1.32
N PHE A 334 0.27 -2.06 -1.37
CA PHE A 334 1.01 -2.71 -0.30
C PHE A 334 1.76 -1.69 0.52
N ASN A 335 1.31 -1.41 1.73
CA ASN A 335 1.92 -0.41 2.61
C ASN A 335 2.94 -1.10 3.52
N GLN A 336 4.22 -0.73 3.36
CA GLN A 336 5.32 -1.11 4.27
C GLN A 336 5.18 -0.38 5.61
N ILE A 337 4.97 0.93 5.51
CA ILE A 337 4.80 1.84 6.63
C ILE A 337 3.40 2.45 6.60
N GLN A 338 3.02 3.19 7.62
CA GLN A 338 1.82 4.03 7.54
C GLN A 338 1.98 5.01 6.38
N ASP A 339 1.03 5.01 5.43
CA ASP A 339 1.18 5.80 4.21
C ASP A 339 1.25 7.30 4.60
N PRO A 340 2.28 8.03 4.15
CA PRO A 340 2.38 9.48 4.30
C PRO A 340 1.17 10.26 3.76
N ARG A 341 0.31 9.67 2.94
CA ARG A 341 -0.93 10.30 2.43
C ARG A 341 -2.15 9.96 3.29
N GLY A 342 -2.02 9.02 4.23
CA GLY A 342 -3.06 8.59 5.16
C GLY A 342 -3.42 7.11 5.01
N GLY A 343 -3.68 6.46 6.15
CA GLY A 343 -4.13 5.07 6.22
C GLY A 343 -3.04 4.01 6.02
N GLY A 344 -3.38 2.76 6.36
CA GLY A 344 -2.49 1.60 6.18
C GLY A 344 -1.27 1.58 7.11
N GLY A 345 -0.40 0.59 6.90
CA GLY A 345 0.80 0.33 7.68
C GLY A 345 0.55 -0.51 8.93
N THR A 346 1.56 -1.26 9.36
CA THR A 346 1.54 -1.94 10.66
C THR A 346 2.75 -1.54 11.48
N VAL A 347 2.56 -1.38 12.79
CA VAL A 347 3.67 -1.11 13.72
C VAL A 347 4.63 -2.31 13.79
N THR A 348 4.12 -3.52 13.51
CA THR A 348 4.90 -4.77 13.56
C THR A 348 5.82 -4.98 12.35
N GLY A 349 5.81 -4.08 11.35
CA GLY A 349 6.61 -4.19 10.13
C GLY A 349 6.05 -5.17 9.08
N ARG A 350 4.85 -5.72 9.28
CA ARG A 350 4.16 -6.48 8.23
C ARG A 350 3.62 -5.56 7.15
N LEU A 351 3.68 -6.02 5.91
CA LEU A 351 2.93 -5.41 4.82
C LEU A 351 1.44 -5.43 5.15
N SER A 352 0.79 -4.29 5.00
CA SER A 352 -0.67 -4.20 4.97
C SER A 352 -1.13 -3.94 3.54
N ALA A 353 -2.36 -4.28 3.22
CA ALA A 353 -3.00 -3.85 1.98
C ALA A 353 -4.17 -2.90 2.27
N SER A 354 -4.37 -1.89 1.41
CA SER A 354 -5.50 -0.96 1.50
C SER A 354 -6.34 -0.95 0.23
N SER A 355 -7.64 -0.65 0.39
CA SER A 355 -8.59 -0.42 -0.70
C SER A 355 -8.59 1.03 -1.19
N ASP A 356 -8.15 1.97 -0.35
CA ASP A 356 -7.83 3.32 -0.80
C ASP A 356 -6.48 3.28 -1.50
N ASN A 357 -6.50 3.31 -2.82
CA ASN A 357 -5.26 3.39 -3.55
C ASN A 357 -5.35 4.21 -4.83
N ASP A 358 -4.17 4.71 -5.16
CA ASP A 358 -3.78 5.29 -6.43
C ASP A 358 -4.22 4.45 -7.64
N LEU A 359 -4.46 3.14 -7.51
CA LEU A 359 -4.67 2.23 -8.64
C LEU A 359 -6.13 1.71 -8.77
N GLY A 360 -7.08 2.22 -7.96
CA GLY A 360 -8.48 1.74 -7.90
C GLY A 360 -8.68 0.32 -7.33
N GLY A 361 -7.93 -0.06 -6.31
CA GLY A 361 -7.69 -1.43 -5.92
C GLY A 361 -8.43 -1.96 -4.71
N VAL A 362 -8.23 -3.24 -4.48
CA VAL A 362 -8.93 -4.03 -3.46
C VAL A 362 -7.92 -4.52 -2.43
N ASN A 363 -8.34 -4.57 -1.16
CA ASN A 363 -7.53 -5.17 -0.11
C ASN A 363 -7.48 -6.70 -0.29
N LEU A 364 -6.43 -7.21 -0.94
CA LEU A 364 -6.27 -8.64 -1.22
C LEU A 364 -6.03 -9.49 0.03
N GLN A 365 -5.63 -8.89 1.17
CA GLN A 365 -5.37 -9.63 2.41
C GLN A 365 -6.66 -10.08 3.12
N THR A 366 -7.80 -9.45 2.82
CA THR A 366 -9.07 -9.75 3.51
C THR A 366 -9.86 -10.88 2.86
N ILE A 367 -9.42 -11.42 1.72
CA ILE A 367 -10.07 -12.55 1.05
C ILE A 367 -9.85 -13.80 1.91
N PRO A 368 -10.90 -14.41 2.47
CA PRO A 368 -10.76 -15.55 3.37
C PRO A 368 -10.03 -16.71 2.70
N SER A 369 -9.14 -17.39 3.42
CA SER A 369 -8.38 -18.52 2.88
C SER A 369 -9.08 -19.87 3.06
N ARG A 370 -9.92 -20.01 4.09
CA ARG A 370 -10.51 -21.30 4.50
C ARG A 370 -11.98 -21.47 4.17
N SER A 371 -12.73 -20.39 3.95
CA SER A 371 -14.15 -20.49 3.61
C SER A 371 -14.34 -20.93 2.15
N GLU A 372 -15.42 -21.65 1.87
CA GLU A 372 -15.76 -22.07 0.51
C GLU A 372 -15.91 -20.88 -0.43
N THR A 373 -16.56 -19.79 0.01
CA THR A 373 -16.63 -18.56 -0.78
C THR A 373 -15.25 -17.95 -1.02
N GLY A 374 -14.38 -17.93 0.00
CA GLY A 374 -13.02 -17.42 -0.14
C GLY A 374 -12.20 -18.23 -1.14
N LYS A 375 -12.35 -19.56 -1.15
CA LYS A 375 -11.77 -20.45 -2.16
C LYS A 375 -12.31 -20.14 -3.56
N LYS A 376 -13.63 -20.01 -3.73
CA LYS A 376 -14.26 -19.67 -5.02
C LYS A 376 -13.71 -18.35 -5.57
N ILE A 377 -13.64 -17.30 -4.74
CA ILE A 377 -13.07 -16.00 -5.13
C ILE A 377 -11.59 -16.16 -5.55
N ARG A 378 -10.80 -16.95 -4.81
CA ARG A 378 -9.39 -17.21 -5.15
C ARG A 378 -9.23 -17.96 -6.47
N TYR A 379 -10.13 -18.88 -6.81
CA TYR A 379 -10.09 -19.60 -8.09
C TYR A 379 -10.34 -18.70 -9.30
N MET A 380 -10.96 -17.53 -9.11
CA MET A 380 -11.15 -16.55 -10.19
C MET A 380 -9.87 -15.78 -10.50
N PHE A 381 -8.87 -15.80 -9.61
CA PHE A 381 -7.55 -15.28 -9.95
C PHE A 381 -6.82 -16.30 -10.80
N VAL A 382 -6.55 -15.94 -12.05
CA VAL A 382 -6.05 -16.85 -13.08
C VAL A 382 -4.67 -16.40 -13.58
N ALA A 383 -3.91 -17.34 -14.14
CA ALA A 383 -2.70 -17.00 -14.86
C ALA A 383 -3.06 -16.52 -16.28
N PRO A 384 -2.30 -15.58 -16.86
CA PRO A 384 -2.40 -15.30 -18.29
C PRO A 384 -1.98 -16.52 -19.12
N GLU A 385 -2.37 -16.53 -20.40
CA GLU A 385 -2.02 -17.61 -21.34
C GLU A 385 -0.50 -17.86 -21.38
N GLY A 386 -0.10 -19.13 -21.34
CA GLY A 386 1.31 -19.53 -21.30
C GLY A 386 1.95 -19.49 -19.90
N TYR A 387 1.23 -19.06 -18.86
CA TYR A 387 1.72 -18.98 -17.49
C TYR A 387 0.95 -19.90 -16.53
N LYS A 388 1.51 -20.13 -15.34
CA LYS A 388 0.84 -20.77 -14.20
C LYS A 388 1.02 -19.95 -12.94
N LEU A 389 0.05 -20.00 -12.02
CA LEU A 389 0.18 -19.41 -10.69
C LEU A 389 0.90 -20.38 -9.77
N LEU A 390 1.92 -19.88 -9.06
CA LEU A 390 2.65 -20.61 -8.03
C LEU A 390 2.38 -19.95 -6.67
N CYS A 391 2.05 -20.77 -5.68
CA CYS A 391 1.86 -20.33 -4.30
C CYS A 391 3.02 -20.87 -3.45
N ILE A 392 3.80 -19.98 -2.84
CA ILE A 392 4.91 -20.33 -1.95
C ILE A 392 4.60 -19.71 -0.59
N ASP A 393 4.52 -20.53 0.45
CA ASP A 393 4.17 -20.11 1.80
C ASP A 393 5.20 -20.60 2.83
N TYR A 394 5.46 -19.78 3.84
CA TYR A 394 6.31 -20.18 4.96
C TYR A 394 5.48 -20.90 6.02
N SER A 395 5.60 -22.22 6.08
CA SER A 395 4.86 -23.03 7.04
C SER A 395 5.18 -22.64 8.49
N GLN A 396 4.23 -21.97 9.14
CA GLN A 396 4.26 -21.60 10.57
C GLN A 396 5.52 -20.83 10.98
N VAL A 397 5.95 -19.87 10.15
CA VAL A 397 7.19 -19.12 10.35
C VAL A 397 7.32 -18.50 11.74
N GLU A 398 6.22 -17.99 12.30
CA GLU A 398 6.19 -17.37 13.64
C GLU A 398 6.55 -18.36 14.75
N LEU A 399 6.03 -19.59 14.68
CA LEU A 399 6.35 -20.63 15.66
C LEU A 399 7.78 -21.15 15.49
N ARG A 400 8.30 -21.16 14.26
CA ARG A 400 9.71 -21.47 14.00
C ARG A 400 10.63 -20.40 14.58
N PHE A 401 10.28 -19.12 14.47
CA PHE A 401 11.01 -18.04 15.15
C PHE A 401 10.93 -18.18 16.67
N LEU A 402 9.76 -18.50 17.23
CA LEU A 402 9.62 -18.75 18.67
C LEU A 402 10.52 -19.90 19.13
N ALA A 403 10.57 -21.01 18.39
CA ALA A 403 11.47 -22.13 18.68
C ALA A 403 12.95 -21.68 18.65
N HIS A 404 13.34 -20.91 17.64
CA HIS A 404 14.70 -20.38 17.53
C HIS A 404 15.09 -19.43 18.67
N LEU A 405 14.21 -18.47 18.99
CA LEU A 405 14.46 -17.43 19.99
C LEU A 405 14.43 -17.98 21.42
N SER A 406 13.48 -18.87 21.73
CA SER A 406 13.40 -19.52 23.04
C SER A 406 14.51 -20.54 23.27
N ARG A 407 15.07 -21.11 22.20
CA ARG A 407 16.01 -22.24 22.23
C ARG A 407 15.48 -23.45 22.98
N ASP A 408 14.14 -23.56 23.12
CA ASP A 408 13.52 -24.69 23.77
C ASP A 408 13.78 -25.96 22.94
N LYS A 409 14.36 -26.98 23.59
CA LYS A 409 14.79 -28.19 22.89
C LYS A 409 13.63 -28.97 22.30
N ALA A 410 12.47 -28.97 22.95
CA ALA A 410 11.29 -29.68 22.47
C ALA A 410 10.67 -28.95 21.27
N LEU A 411 10.55 -27.62 21.33
CA LEU A 411 10.07 -26.81 20.21
C LEU A 411 11.00 -26.88 19.00
N VAL A 412 12.32 -26.77 19.23
CA VAL A 412 13.30 -26.91 18.15
C VAL A 412 13.22 -28.31 17.54
N ALA A 413 13.16 -29.37 18.36
CA ALA A 413 13.02 -30.75 17.86
C ALA A 413 11.75 -30.92 17.01
N ALA A 414 10.60 -30.41 17.47
CA ALA A 414 9.33 -30.52 16.76
C ALA A 414 9.34 -29.87 15.37
N TYR A 415 10.14 -28.81 15.16
CA TYR A 415 10.32 -28.17 13.85
C TYR A 415 11.56 -28.64 13.10
N CYS A 416 12.39 -29.44 13.76
CA CYS A 416 13.51 -30.16 13.19
C CYS A 416 13.11 -31.53 12.65
N ASP A 417 11.82 -31.83 12.53
CA ASP A 417 11.30 -33.01 11.85
C ASP A 417 10.70 -32.65 10.49
N TRP A 418 10.76 -33.57 9.54
CA TRP A 418 10.16 -33.47 8.20
C TRP A 418 9.25 -34.67 7.96
N ASP A 419 8.32 -34.50 7.02
CA ASP A 419 7.40 -35.53 6.54
C ASP A 419 7.45 -35.53 5.01
N CYS A 420 7.68 -36.69 4.39
CA CYS A 420 7.68 -36.83 2.94
C CYS A 420 6.27 -37.12 2.45
N PHE A 421 5.73 -36.20 1.65
CA PHE A 421 4.38 -36.32 1.11
C PHE A 421 4.17 -37.54 0.19
N GLU A 422 5.20 -38.00 -0.52
CA GLU A 422 5.07 -39.14 -1.44
C GLU A 422 5.03 -40.50 -0.74
N CYS A 423 5.88 -40.71 0.28
CA CYS A 423 6.00 -42.02 0.94
C CYS A 423 5.56 -42.02 2.40
N GLY A 424 5.14 -40.89 2.95
CA GLY A 424 4.71 -40.71 4.35
C GLY A 424 5.84 -40.88 5.37
N GLU A 425 7.10 -40.89 4.93
CA GLU A 425 8.25 -41.08 5.81
C GLU A 425 8.48 -39.82 6.64
N LYS A 426 8.76 -40.01 7.93
CA LYS A 426 9.11 -38.94 8.85
C LYS A 426 10.57 -39.06 9.28
N GLY A 427 11.24 -37.94 9.46
CA GLY A 427 12.61 -37.94 9.94
C GLY A 427 13.05 -36.58 10.47
N SER A 428 14.34 -36.42 10.76
CA SER A 428 14.89 -35.15 11.27
C SER A 428 15.59 -34.34 10.17
N THR A 429 15.34 -33.02 10.14
CA THR A 429 15.96 -32.00 9.28
C THR A 429 17.40 -31.66 9.69
N ARG A 430 17.97 -32.36 10.68
CA ARG A 430 19.43 -32.40 10.87
C ARG A 430 20.17 -32.88 9.62
N LEU A 431 19.48 -33.62 8.75
CA LEU A 431 19.92 -33.90 7.38
C LEU A 431 19.43 -32.79 6.45
N ARG A 432 20.33 -32.16 5.68
CA ARG A 432 19.91 -31.31 4.55
C ARG A 432 19.31 -32.20 3.48
N LEU A 433 17.98 -32.28 3.43
CA LEU A 433 17.27 -33.11 2.47
C LEU A 433 16.85 -32.29 1.27
N PHE A 434 17.56 -32.49 0.15
CA PHE A 434 17.06 -32.10 -1.17
C PHE A 434 16.15 -33.17 -1.78
N LYS A 435 16.23 -34.40 -1.24
CA LYS A 435 15.42 -35.56 -1.61
C LYS A 435 15.07 -36.36 -0.36
N CYS A 436 13.91 -37.00 -0.36
CA CYS A 436 13.55 -37.98 0.67
C CYS A 436 14.61 -39.10 0.68
N PRO A 437 15.21 -39.45 1.83
CA PRO A 437 16.22 -40.48 1.92
C PRO A 437 15.67 -41.90 1.65
N LYS A 438 14.34 -42.09 1.70
CA LYS A 438 13.69 -43.37 1.46
C LYS A 438 13.23 -43.56 0.02
N CYS A 439 12.45 -42.62 -0.53
CA CYS A 439 11.91 -42.74 -1.89
C CYS A 439 12.65 -41.89 -2.94
N GLY A 440 13.59 -41.03 -2.54
CA GLY A 440 14.32 -40.16 -3.47
C GLY A 440 13.53 -38.97 -4.02
N ALA A 441 12.29 -38.78 -3.59
CA ALA A 441 11.41 -37.66 -3.97
C ALA A 441 12.09 -36.31 -3.70
N GLY A 442 12.22 -35.46 -4.70
CA GLY A 442 12.71 -34.09 -4.53
C GLY A 442 11.68 -33.18 -3.85
N ALA A 443 12.12 -32.04 -3.34
CA ALA A 443 11.19 -30.95 -3.02
C ALA A 443 10.54 -30.50 -4.35
N GLY A 444 9.28 -30.90 -4.56
CA GLY A 444 8.48 -30.52 -5.73
C GLY A 444 8.04 -29.07 -5.72
#